data_AF-W6MAK4-F1
#
_entry.id   AF-W6MAK4-F1
#
_cell.length_a   1.000
_cell.length_b   1.000
_cell.length_c   1.000
_cell.angle_alpha   90.00
_cell.angle_beta   90.00
_cell.angle_gamma   90.00
#
_symmetry.space_group_name_H-M   'P 1'
#
loop_
_entity.id
_entity.type
_entity.pdbx_description
1 polymer ?
#
loop_
_entity_poly.entity_id
_entity_poly.type
_entity_poly.pdbx_seq_one_letter_code
_entity_poly.pdbx_strand_id
1 'polypeptide(L)'
;MNKKFSPTASTPVKKRKGRKDPNVRVTDAGPVTGDQYLKLQQKVGLELADYHALLGISMKEHYLITVNPAEPLADPGLCLHVRLLDEYPELVDPEPEVMELVQTVKRVRRDHPETPWPMPATAGLVALMLGRNSQTATTWSTGRTVPARKIMALVHHLLTLLAERDDPDRVLVRYCELIDREGQARGIDDIFTSRRWP
;
A
#
# COMPACT_ATOMS: atom_id res chain seq x y z
N MET A 1 -26.50 61.41 -17.50
CA MET A 1 -26.18 60.03 -17.95
C MET A 1 -25.20 60.10 -19.11
N ASN A 2 -24.36 59.07 -19.26
CA ASN A 2 -23.29 58.84 -20.25
C ASN A 2 -21.87 59.34 -19.93
N LYS A 3 -21.16 58.55 -19.10
CA LYS A 3 -19.70 58.43 -19.18
C LYS A 3 -19.35 57.34 -20.20
N LYS A 4 -18.64 57.73 -21.26
CA LYS A 4 -18.01 56.82 -22.23
C LYS A 4 -16.88 56.05 -21.53
N PHE A 5 -16.97 54.74 -21.44
CA PHE A 5 -15.86 53.86 -21.08
C PHE A 5 -15.12 53.45 -22.36
N SER A 6 -13.82 53.71 -22.40
CA SER A 6 -12.90 53.16 -23.41
C SER A 6 -12.32 51.84 -22.88
N PRO A 7 -12.14 50.80 -23.71
CA PRO A 7 -11.56 49.54 -23.27
C PRO A 7 -10.03 49.64 -23.23
N THR A 8 -9.45 49.41 -22.04
CA THR A 8 -8.01 49.23 -21.85
C THR A 8 -7.54 47.93 -22.48
N ALA A 9 -6.47 48.02 -23.26
CA ALA A 9 -5.83 46.92 -23.96
C ALA A 9 -5.40 45.78 -22.99
N SER A 10 -5.79 44.55 -23.32
CA SER A 10 -5.40 43.34 -22.63
C SER A 10 -3.94 43.00 -22.93
N THR A 11 -3.07 43.08 -21.91
CA THR A 11 -1.68 42.62 -21.99
C THR A 11 -1.65 41.11 -22.23
N PRO A 12 -0.82 40.59 -23.18
CA PRO A 12 -0.77 39.16 -23.43
C PRO A 12 -0.05 38.46 -22.27
N VAL A 13 -0.74 37.51 -21.63
CA VAL A 13 -0.16 36.62 -20.62
C VAL A 13 0.91 35.76 -21.29
N LYS A 14 2.18 35.99 -20.94
CA LYS A 14 3.31 35.16 -21.35
C LYS A 14 3.06 33.71 -20.92
N LYS A 15 2.92 32.80 -21.89
CA LYS A 15 2.95 31.35 -21.67
C LYS A 15 4.23 30.99 -20.91
N ARG A 16 4.11 30.63 -19.63
CA ARG A 16 5.18 29.99 -18.88
C ARG A 16 5.51 28.68 -19.60
N LYS A 17 6.76 28.55 -20.06
CA LYS A 17 7.31 27.29 -20.58
C LYS A 17 7.06 26.21 -19.53
N GLY A 18 6.19 25.25 -19.87
CA GLY A 18 5.79 24.16 -19.00
C GLY A 18 7.02 23.35 -18.60
N ARG A 19 7.19 23.16 -17.29
CA ARG A 19 8.00 22.08 -16.74
C ARG A 19 7.45 20.79 -17.34
N LYS A 20 8.29 20.02 -18.03
CA LYS A 20 7.89 18.71 -18.59
C LYS A 20 7.37 17.88 -17.43
N ASP A 21 6.10 17.50 -17.48
CA ASP A 21 5.56 16.55 -16.51
C ASP A 21 6.36 15.24 -16.69
N PRO A 22 7.05 14.74 -15.65
CA PRO A 22 7.78 13.48 -15.74
C PRO A 22 6.83 12.29 -15.95
N ASN A 23 5.54 12.46 -15.68
CA ASN A 23 4.57 11.40 -15.78
C ASN A 23 4.03 11.26 -17.21
N VAL A 24 4.35 10.13 -17.86
CA VAL A 24 3.79 9.79 -19.18
C VAL A 24 2.41 9.18 -19.00
N ARG A 25 1.38 9.90 -19.46
CA ARG A 25 -0.03 9.45 -19.41
C ARG A 25 -0.26 8.25 -20.34
N VAL A 26 -1.04 7.28 -19.89
CA VAL A 26 -1.52 6.16 -20.71
C VAL A 26 -2.97 6.35 -21.17
N THR A 27 -3.73 7.21 -20.50
CA THR A 27 -5.07 7.64 -20.92
C THR A 27 -5.01 8.86 -21.83
N ASP A 28 -6.00 8.99 -22.70
CA ASP A 28 -6.19 10.15 -23.57
C ASP A 28 -7.52 10.86 -23.26
N ALA A 29 -7.89 11.84 -24.09
CA ALA A 29 -9.11 12.62 -23.91
C ALA A 29 -10.40 11.85 -24.29
N GLY A 30 -10.29 10.69 -24.92
CA GLY A 30 -11.43 9.88 -25.36
C GLY A 30 -12.01 9.00 -24.24
N PRO A 31 -13.01 8.17 -24.53
CA PRO A 31 -13.45 7.13 -23.60
C PRO A 31 -12.28 6.22 -23.19
N VAL A 32 -12.19 5.88 -21.90
CA VAL A 32 -11.11 4.98 -21.43
C VAL A 32 -11.34 3.61 -22.03
N THR A 33 -10.31 3.00 -22.60
CA THR A 33 -10.39 1.66 -23.22
C THR A 33 -9.72 0.60 -22.37
N GLY A 34 -9.99 -0.67 -22.69
CA GLY A 34 -9.28 -1.81 -22.09
C GLY A 34 -7.77 -1.76 -22.27
N ASP A 35 -7.28 -1.27 -23.42
CA ASP A 35 -5.85 -1.09 -23.69
C ASP A 35 -5.21 -0.11 -22.71
N GLN A 36 -5.91 1.00 -22.41
CA GLN A 36 -5.42 1.99 -21.45
C GLN A 36 -5.43 1.43 -20.02
N TYR A 37 -6.46 0.64 -19.67
CA TYR A 37 -6.50 -0.12 -18.42
C TYR A 37 -5.32 -1.10 -18.28
N LEU A 38 -4.96 -1.83 -19.34
CA LEU A 38 -3.81 -2.76 -19.30
C LEU A 38 -2.46 -2.03 -19.26
N LYS A 39 -2.32 -0.91 -19.98
CA LYS A 39 -1.12 -0.05 -19.92
C LYS A 39 -0.95 0.57 -18.55
N LEU A 40 -2.04 0.94 -17.87
CA LEU A 40 -1.97 1.45 -16.51
C LEU A 40 -1.37 0.41 -15.57
N GLN A 41 -1.79 -0.87 -15.66
CA GLN A 41 -1.20 -1.95 -14.86
C GLN A 41 0.32 -1.99 -15.00
N GLN A 42 0.83 -1.93 -16.23
CA GLN A 42 2.26 -1.93 -16.52
C GLN A 42 2.95 -0.67 -15.97
N LYS A 43 2.30 0.49 -16.09
CA LYS A 43 2.80 1.77 -15.59
C LYS A 43 2.96 1.77 -14.07
N VAL A 44 1.99 1.22 -13.34
CA VAL A 44 2.02 1.17 -11.87
C VAL A 44 2.79 -0.06 -11.34
N GLY A 45 3.23 -0.96 -12.22
CA GLY A 45 4.07 -2.10 -11.87
C GLY A 45 3.38 -3.14 -10.98
N LEU A 46 2.06 -3.20 -10.98
CA LEU A 46 1.31 -4.14 -10.14
C LEU A 46 1.10 -5.49 -10.81
N GLU A 47 1.24 -6.55 -10.02
CA GLU A 47 0.79 -7.88 -10.38
C GLU A 47 -0.73 -7.91 -10.56
N LEU A 48 -1.22 -8.83 -11.39
CA LEU A 48 -2.62 -8.83 -11.83
C LEU A 48 -3.63 -8.82 -10.68
N ALA A 49 -3.39 -9.64 -9.65
CA ALA A 49 -4.30 -9.73 -8.51
C ALA A 49 -4.28 -8.49 -7.60
N ASP A 50 -3.17 -7.77 -7.48
CA ASP A 50 -3.13 -6.51 -6.72
C ASP A 50 -3.82 -5.41 -7.50
N TYR A 51 -3.64 -5.40 -8.83
CA TYR A 51 -4.34 -4.49 -9.71
C TYR A 51 -5.86 -4.70 -9.68
N HIS A 52 -6.32 -5.96 -9.63
CA HIS A 52 -7.73 -6.31 -9.45
C HIS A 52 -8.28 -5.85 -8.11
N ALA A 53 -7.54 -6.12 -7.03
CA ALA A 53 -7.94 -5.69 -5.68
C ALA A 53 -8.01 -4.17 -5.59
N LEU A 54 -7.01 -3.45 -6.12
CA LEU A 54 -6.95 -1.99 -6.14
C LEU A 54 -8.15 -1.39 -6.87
N LEU A 55 -8.49 -1.92 -8.04
CA LEU A 55 -9.58 -1.38 -8.86
C LEU A 55 -10.96 -1.96 -8.52
N GLY A 56 -11.04 -2.92 -7.60
CA GLY A 56 -12.29 -3.62 -7.27
C GLY A 56 -12.84 -4.47 -8.42
N ILE A 57 -11.98 -4.96 -9.31
CA ILE A 57 -12.35 -5.69 -10.53
C ILE A 57 -12.30 -7.19 -10.28
N SER A 58 -13.34 -7.93 -10.69
CA SER A 58 -13.30 -9.39 -10.68
C SER A 58 -12.51 -9.97 -11.86
N MET A 59 -12.02 -11.20 -11.72
CA MET A 59 -11.38 -11.94 -12.82
C MET A 59 -12.28 -12.04 -14.08
N LYS A 60 -13.61 -12.12 -13.89
CA LYS A 60 -14.57 -12.18 -14.99
C LYS A 60 -14.62 -10.85 -15.75
N GLU A 61 -14.69 -9.73 -15.04
CA GLU A 61 -14.68 -8.39 -15.63
C GLU A 61 -13.36 -8.12 -16.34
N HIS A 62 -12.22 -8.46 -15.72
CA HIS A 62 -10.92 -8.38 -16.35
C HIS A 62 -10.87 -9.19 -17.65
N TYR A 63 -11.34 -10.44 -17.63
CA TYR A 63 -11.41 -11.26 -18.83
C TYR A 63 -12.20 -10.58 -19.95
N LEU A 64 -13.40 -10.06 -19.65
CA LEU A 64 -14.22 -9.35 -20.64
C LEU A 64 -13.51 -8.13 -21.23
N ILE A 65 -12.79 -7.36 -20.39
CA ILE A 65 -11.97 -6.23 -20.85
C ILE A 65 -10.87 -6.70 -21.81
N THR A 66 -10.20 -7.82 -21.49
CA THR A 66 -9.11 -8.35 -22.32
C THR A 66 -9.56 -9.01 -23.63
N VAL A 67 -10.83 -9.43 -23.74
CA VAL A 67 -11.37 -10.01 -24.97
C VAL A 67 -11.45 -8.98 -26.09
N ASN A 68 -11.79 -7.73 -25.75
CA ASN A 68 -11.82 -6.63 -26.73
C ASN A 68 -11.27 -5.33 -26.11
N PRO A 69 -9.95 -5.23 -25.93
CA PRO A 69 -9.35 -4.13 -25.18
C PRO A 69 -9.40 -2.78 -25.92
N ALA A 70 -9.66 -2.79 -27.23
CA ALA A 70 -9.85 -1.56 -28.00
C ALA A 70 -11.20 -0.87 -27.69
N GLU A 71 -12.19 -1.60 -27.14
CA GLU A 71 -13.48 -1.02 -26.81
C GLU A 71 -13.42 -0.14 -25.56
N PRO A 72 -14.26 0.92 -25.50
CA PRO A 72 -14.46 1.68 -24.28
C PRO A 72 -14.93 0.81 -23.12
N LEU A 73 -14.38 1.07 -21.93
CA LEU A 73 -14.86 0.47 -20.69
C LEU A 73 -16.28 0.94 -20.42
N ALA A 74 -17.15 0.00 -20.04
CA ALA A 74 -18.57 0.28 -19.81
C ALA A 74 -18.84 0.97 -18.47
N ASP A 75 -18.01 0.73 -17.45
CA ASP A 75 -18.21 1.28 -16.11
C ASP A 75 -17.51 2.66 -15.95
N PRO A 76 -18.27 3.75 -15.72
CA PRO A 76 -17.69 5.07 -15.47
C PRO A 76 -16.84 5.13 -14.19
N GLY A 77 -17.15 4.33 -13.17
CA GLY A 77 -16.39 4.28 -11.92
C GLY A 77 -14.95 3.82 -12.17
N LEU A 78 -14.81 2.69 -12.86
CA LEU A 78 -13.53 2.18 -13.34
C LEU A 78 -12.79 3.18 -14.23
N CYS A 79 -13.50 3.85 -15.15
CA CYS A 79 -12.87 4.87 -16.01
C CYS A 79 -12.26 6.01 -15.20
N LEU A 80 -12.98 6.52 -14.19
CA LEU A 80 -12.48 7.57 -13.31
C LEU A 80 -11.29 7.08 -12.46
N HIS A 81 -11.34 5.84 -11.98
CA HIS A 81 -10.25 5.28 -11.19
C HIS A 81 -8.97 5.10 -12.01
N VAL A 82 -9.08 4.57 -13.24
CA VAL A 82 -7.96 4.45 -14.18
C VAL A 82 -7.35 5.83 -14.47
N ARG A 83 -8.17 6.85 -14.70
CA ARG A 83 -7.69 8.23 -14.90
C ARG A 83 -7.00 8.79 -13.67
N LEU A 84 -7.54 8.55 -12.48
CA LEU A 84 -6.97 9.02 -11.23
C LEU A 84 -5.55 8.45 -11.02
N LEU A 85 -5.37 7.15 -11.20
CA LEU A 85 -4.07 6.50 -11.05
C LEU A 85 -3.11 6.81 -12.21
N ASP A 86 -3.63 7.07 -13.41
CA ASP A 86 -2.80 7.57 -14.50
C ASP A 86 -2.30 9.00 -14.20
N GLU A 87 -3.15 9.83 -13.60
CA GLU A 87 -2.85 11.20 -13.18
C GLU A 87 -1.84 11.22 -12.02
N TYR A 88 -2.10 10.42 -10.99
CA TYR A 88 -1.38 10.33 -9.72
C TYR A 88 -0.98 8.88 -9.41
N PRO A 89 0.02 8.32 -10.12
CA PRO A 89 0.46 6.93 -9.92
C PRO A 89 1.05 6.68 -8.53
N GLU A 90 1.49 7.73 -7.83
CA GLU A 90 1.92 7.67 -6.43
C GLU A 90 0.80 7.28 -5.45
N LEU A 91 -0.47 7.33 -5.87
CA LEU A 91 -1.59 6.79 -5.09
C LEU A 91 -1.58 5.27 -5.04
N VAL A 92 -0.87 4.61 -5.94
CA VAL A 92 -0.47 3.21 -5.76
C VAL A 92 0.65 3.21 -4.74
N ASP A 93 0.27 3.29 -3.46
CA ASP A 93 1.20 3.25 -2.35
C ASP A 93 1.98 1.93 -2.45
N PRO A 94 3.34 1.95 -2.46
CA PRO A 94 4.09 0.71 -2.40
C PRO A 94 3.61 -0.10 -1.20
N GLU A 95 3.33 -1.40 -1.40
CA GLU A 95 2.93 -2.27 -0.30
C GLU A 95 3.88 -2.08 0.88
N PRO A 96 3.35 -1.87 2.10
CA PRO A 96 4.21 -1.56 3.23
C PRO A 96 5.22 -2.68 3.47
N GLU A 97 6.48 -2.30 3.64
CA GLU A 97 7.54 -3.28 3.80
C GLU A 97 7.60 -3.84 5.22
N VAL A 98 8.05 -5.08 5.38
CA VAL A 98 8.29 -5.66 6.72
C VAL A 98 9.26 -4.78 7.53
N MET A 99 10.22 -4.14 6.85
CA MET A 99 11.18 -3.24 7.50
C MET A 99 10.52 -1.99 8.07
N GLU A 100 9.45 -1.50 7.45
CA GLU A 100 8.66 -0.40 7.98
C GLU A 100 7.99 -0.80 9.29
N LEU A 101 7.37 -2.00 9.34
CA LEU A 101 6.81 -2.54 10.58
C LEU A 101 7.87 -2.69 11.67
N VAL A 102 9.08 -3.17 11.34
CA VAL A 102 10.20 -3.23 12.30
C VAL A 102 10.54 -1.85 12.86
N GLN A 103 10.60 -0.83 12.01
CA GLN A 103 10.91 0.54 12.44
C GLN A 103 9.78 1.12 13.31
N THR A 104 8.52 0.87 12.94
CA THR A 104 7.35 1.31 13.71
C THR A 104 7.31 0.65 15.08
N VAL A 105 7.50 -0.66 15.18
CA VAL A 105 7.58 -1.39 16.47
C VAL A 105 8.72 -0.85 17.36
N LYS A 106 9.89 -0.58 16.77
CA LYS A 106 11.02 0.03 17.50
C LYS A 106 10.71 1.44 18.01
N ARG A 107 10.02 2.24 17.19
CA ARG A 107 9.60 3.60 17.54
C ARG A 107 8.59 3.57 18.69
N VAL A 108 7.56 2.74 18.62
CA VAL A 108 6.61 2.55 19.73
C VAL A 108 7.34 2.16 21.02
N ARG A 109 8.28 1.21 20.95
CA ARG A 109 9.07 0.81 22.13
C ARG A 109 9.93 1.94 22.71
N ARG A 110 10.53 2.77 21.85
CA ARG A 110 11.33 3.93 22.26
C ARG A 110 10.47 5.00 22.93
N ASP A 111 9.29 5.24 22.37
CA ASP A 111 8.38 6.29 22.82
C ASP A 111 7.60 5.86 24.09
N HIS A 112 7.51 4.54 24.36
CA HIS A 112 6.88 3.92 25.53
C HIS A 112 7.82 2.90 26.23
N PRO A 113 8.90 3.35 26.89
CA PRO A 113 9.90 2.46 27.50
C PRO A 113 9.36 1.68 28.72
N GLU A 114 8.36 2.21 29.42
CA GLU A 114 7.75 1.64 30.62
C GLU A 114 6.82 0.45 30.33
N THR A 115 6.27 0.36 29.12
CA THR A 115 5.37 -0.72 28.73
C THR A 115 6.10 -2.06 28.85
N PRO A 116 5.51 -3.12 29.43
CA PRO A 116 6.14 -4.43 29.50
C PRO A 116 6.05 -5.14 28.15
N TRP A 117 7.17 -5.62 27.62
CA TRP A 117 7.23 -6.36 26.36
C TRP A 117 7.79 -7.77 26.62
N PRO A 118 7.27 -8.81 25.95
CA PRO A 118 7.72 -10.18 26.17
C PRO A 118 9.13 -10.45 25.64
N MET A 119 9.63 -9.62 24.72
CA MET A 119 11.01 -9.64 24.23
C MET A 119 11.40 -8.28 23.63
N PRO A 120 12.70 -8.03 23.39
CA PRO A 120 13.16 -6.79 22.77
C PRO A 120 12.55 -6.53 21.38
N ALA A 121 12.21 -5.26 21.11
CA ALA A 121 11.69 -4.77 19.82
C ALA A 121 12.74 -4.91 18.70
N THR A 122 12.80 -6.11 18.14
CA THR A 122 13.79 -6.54 17.14
C THR A 122 13.08 -7.09 15.90
N ALA A 123 13.81 -7.25 14.80
CA ALA A 123 13.27 -7.92 13.62
C ALA A 123 12.83 -9.37 13.93
N GLY A 124 13.44 -10.00 14.94
CA GLY A 124 13.03 -11.32 15.44
C GLY A 124 11.63 -11.33 16.06
N LEU A 125 11.29 -10.31 16.86
CA LEU A 125 9.93 -10.14 17.38
C LEU A 125 8.92 -9.94 16.24
N VAL A 126 9.26 -9.08 15.26
CA VAL A 126 8.39 -8.87 14.10
C VAL A 126 8.22 -10.14 13.27
N ALA A 127 9.25 -10.97 13.13
CA ALA A 127 9.07 -12.27 12.50
C ALA A 127 8.05 -13.15 13.25
N LEU A 128 8.08 -13.18 14.59
CA LEU A 128 7.08 -13.90 15.38
C LEU A 128 5.68 -13.30 15.21
N MET A 129 5.56 -11.96 15.19
CA MET A 129 4.32 -11.23 14.88
C MET A 129 3.73 -11.63 13.52
N LEU A 130 4.59 -12.00 12.57
CA LEU A 130 4.17 -12.43 11.23
C LEU A 130 4.02 -13.96 11.11
N GLY A 131 3.99 -14.70 12.22
CA GLY A 131 3.86 -16.16 12.20
C GLY A 131 5.08 -16.87 11.63
N ARG A 132 6.28 -16.27 11.77
CA ARG A 132 7.55 -16.80 11.24
C ARG A 132 8.61 -16.95 12.32
N ASN A 133 9.54 -17.86 12.10
CA ASN A 133 10.63 -18.09 13.06
C ASN A 133 11.54 -16.87 13.12
N SER A 134 12.04 -16.52 14.31
CA SER A 134 12.86 -15.31 14.49
C SER A 134 14.09 -15.25 13.57
N GLN A 135 14.64 -16.40 13.16
CA GLN A 135 15.80 -16.47 12.25
C GLN A 135 15.49 -16.02 10.82
N THR A 136 14.22 -16.15 10.39
CA THR A 136 13.79 -15.72 9.04
C THR A 136 13.77 -14.21 8.86
N ALA A 137 13.84 -13.43 9.95
CA ALA A 137 13.90 -11.98 9.90
C ALA A 137 15.07 -11.44 9.05
N THR A 138 16.19 -12.18 9.00
CA THR A 138 17.38 -11.80 8.24
C THR A 138 17.13 -11.77 6.73
N THR A 139 16.26 -12.64 6.21
CA THR A 139 16.03 -12.74 4.76
C THR A 139 15.30 -11.50 4.22
N TRP A 140 14.42 -10.90 5.01
CA TRP A 140 13.68 -9.69 4.63
C TRP A 140 14.56 -8.44 4.65
N SER A 141 15.46 -8.32 5.62
CA SER A 141 16.39 -7.17 5.70
C SER A 141 17.37 -7.08 4.52
N THR A 142 17.53 -8.17 3.75
CA THR A 142 18.43 -8.22 2.59
C THR A 142 17.72 -8.01 1.26
N GLY A 143 16.40 -7.84 1.25
CA GLY A 143 15.60 -7.73 0.02
C GLY A 143 15.60 -8.97 -0.88
N ARG A 144 16.23 -10.08 -0.44
CA ARG A 144 16.39 -11.31 -1.24
C ARG A 144 15.11 -12.11 -1.39
N THR A 145 14.14 -11.91 -0.51
CA THR A 145 12.88 -12.66 -0.50
C THR A 145 11.72 -11.74 -0.16
N VAL A 146 10.76 -11.63 -1.07
CA VAL A 146 9.47 -11.00 -0.80
C VAL A 146 8.60 -11.99 -0.01
N PRO A 147 8.03 -11.60 1.15
CA PRO A 147 7.09 -12.45 1.88
C PRO A 147 5.88 -12.83 1.03
N ALA A 148 5.24 -13.96 1.34
CA ALA A 148 3.98 -14.32 0.70
C ALA A 148 2.91 -13.24 0.95
N ARG A 149 2.04 -12.98 -0.04
CA ARG A 149 0.94 -11.97 0.04
C ARG A 149 0.19 -11.93 1.36
N LYS A 150 -0.19 -13.09 1.91
CA LYS A 150 -0.92 -13.17 3.20
C LYS A 150 -0.13 -12.58 4.38
N ILE A 151 1.19 -12.61 4.31
CA ILE A 151 2.07 -11.97 5.30
C ILE A 151 2.13 -10.46 5.05
N MET A 152 2.22 -10.02 3.80
CA MET A 152 2.20 -8.59 3.46
C MET A 152 0.86 -7.93 3.85
N ALA A 153 -0.26 -8.62 3.65
CA ALA A 153 -1.57 -8.17 4.15
C ALA A 153 -1.60 -8.01 5.67
N LEU A 154 -0.96 -8.93 6.41
CA LEU A 154 -0.84 -8.81 7.87
C LEU A 154 0.08 -7.65 8.26
N VAL A 155 1.18 -7.42 7.53
CA VAL A 155 2.06 -6.24 7.73
C VAL A 155 1.26 -4.95 7.56
N HIS A 156 0.50 -4.83 6.47
CA HIS A 156 -0.36 -3.69 6.21
C HIS A 156 -1.37 -3.47 7.35
N HIS A 157 -2.12 -4.50 7.75
CA HIS A 157 -3.09 -4.36 8.85
C HIS A 157 -2.45 -3.96 10.18
N LEU A 158 -1.27 -4.47 10.50
CA LEU A 158 -0.55 -4.08 11.70
C LEU A 158 -0.08 -2.62 11.62
N LEU A 159 0.42 -2.17 10.48
CA LEU A 159 0.82 -0.76 10.30
C LEU A 159 -0.37 0.18 10.38
N THR A 160 -1.48 -0.14 9.69
CA THR A 160 -2.74 0.62 9.79
C THR A 160 -3.21 0.69 11.24
N LEU A 161 -3.25 -0.45 11.94
CA LEU A 161 -3.66 -0.51 13.33
C LEU A 161 -2.78 0.37 14.23
N LEU A 162 -1.47 0.43 14.00
CA LEU A 162 -0.56 1.28 14.79
C LEU A 162 -0.62 2.76 14.41
N ALA A 163 -1.01 3.08 13.18
CA ALA A 163 -1.17 4.44 12.70
C ALA A 163 -2.49 5.09 13.18
N GLU A 164 -3.55 4.30 13.29
CA GLU A 164 -4.90 4.80 13.59
C GLU A 164 -5.24 4.79 15.10
N ARG A 165 -4.47 4.07 15.92
CA ARG A 165 -4.73 3.94 17.36
C ARG A 165 -3.95 4.96 18.18
N ASP A 166 -4.63 5.56 19.17
CA ASP A 166 -4.01 6.47 20.13
C ASP A 166 -3.12 5.76 21.18
N ASP A 167 -3.24 4.43 21.31
CA ASP A 167 -2.56 3.58 22.29
C ASP A 167 -1.69 2.46 21.65
N PRO A 168 -0.75 2.80 20.74
CA PRO A 168 -0.05 1.82 19.92
C PRO A 168 0.79 0.82 20.75
N ASP A 169 1.29 1.21 21.92
CA ASP A 169 2.03 0.33 22.82
C ASP A 169 1.13 -0.75 23.43
N ARG A 170 -0.05 -0.38 23.93
CA ARG A 170 -1.04 -1.31 24.51
C ARG A 170 -1.58 -2.27 23.44
N VAL A 171 -1.79 -1.76 22.24
CA VAL A 171 -2.19 -2.55 21.07
C VAL A 171 -1.13 -3.63 20.77
N LEU A 172 0.16 -3.28 20.77
CA LEU A 172 1.22 -4.26 20.54
C LEU A 172 1.33 -5.29 21.65
N VAL A 173 1.17 -4.90 22.92
CA VAL A 173 1.10 -5.86 24.04
C VAL A 173 -0.05 -6.83 23.82
N ARG A 174 -1.25 -6.32 23.50
CA ARG A 174 -2.41 -7.16 23.22
C ARG A 174 -2.19 -8.09 22.03
N TYR A 175 -1.51 -7.62 21.00
CA TYR A 175 -1.15 -8.46 19.85
C TYR A 175 -0.14 -9.55 20.24
N CYS A 176 0.82 -9.25 21.11
CA CYS A 176 1.71 -10.25 21.70
C CYS A 176 0.95 -11.32 22.51
N GLU A 177 -0.10 -10.95 23.25
CA GLU A 177 -0.96 -11.94 23.93
C GLU A 177 -1.71 -12.85 22.94
N LEU A 178 -2.11 -12.33 21.77
CA LEU A 178 -2.72 -13.15 20.72
C LEU A 178 -1.71 -14.15 20.12
N ILE A 179 -0.46 -13.71 19.94
CA ILE A 179 0.64 -14.57 19.48
C ILE A 179 0.89 -15.69 20.49
N ASP A 180 0.95 -15.39 21.78
CA ASP A 180 1.15 -16.39 22.83
C ASP A 180 0.02 -17.43 22.87
N ARG A 181 -1.23 -16.96 22.80
CA ARG A 181 -2.41 -17.83 22.72
C ARG A 181 -2.37 -18.77 21.52
N GLU A 182 -1.98 -18.26 20.36
CA GLU A 182 -1.81 -19.07 19.15
C GLU A 182 -0.66 -20.08 19.30
N GLY A 183 0.43 -19.70 19.98
CA GLY A 183 1.54 -20.60 20.35
C GLY A 183 1.07 -21.75 21.23
N GLN A 184 0.36 -21.45 22.30
CA GLN A 184 -0.20 -22.44 23.23
C GLN A 184 -1.18 -23.39 22.54
N ALA A 185 -2.05 -22.87 21.66
CA ALA A 185 -2.96 -23.69 20.86
C ALA A 185 -2.23 -24.67 19.92
N ARG A 186 -0.96 -24.39 19.60
CA ARG A 186 -0.07 -25.23 18.79
C ARG A 186 0.89 -26.09 19.63
N GLY A 187 0.74 -26.11 20.95
CA GLY A 187 1.57 -26.89 21.87
C GLY A 187 2.92 -26.27 22.20
N ILE A 188 3.06 -24.94 22.09
CA ILE A 188 4.23 -24.20 22.53
C ILE A 188 3.90 -23.48 23.83
N ASP A 189 4.63 -23.79 24.91
CA ASP A 189 4.40 -23.19 26.23
C ASP A 189 4.72 -21.68 26.28
N ASP A 190 5.80 -21.25 25.60
CA ASP A 190 6.18 -19.84 25.46
C ASP A 190 6.88 -19.61 24.10
N ILE A 191 6.17 -18.96 23.18
CA ILE A 191 6.65 -18.64 21.83
C ILE A 191 7.75 -17.57 21.80
N PHE A 192 7.80 -16.68 22.80
CA PHE A 192 8.81 -15.63 22.87
C PHE A 192 10.15 -16.15 23.42
N THR A 193 10.11 -17.21 24.21
CA THR A 193 11.29 -17.97 24.61
C THR A 193 11.77 -18.93 23.51
N SER A 194 10.87 -19.73 22.92
CA SER A 194 11.24 -20.70 21.88
C SER A 194 11.64 -20.04 20.56
N ARG A 195 11.08 -18.86 20.26
CA ARG A 195 11.30 -18.04 19.06
C ARG A 195 11.05 -18.79 17.75
N ARG A 196 10.21 -19.83 17.80
CA ARG A 196 9.99 -20.77 16.70
C ARG A 196 8.55 -21.27 16.70
N TRP A 197 7.88 -21.08 15.57
CA TRP A 197 6.62 -21.74 15.24
C TRP A 197 6.88 -23.19 14.78
N PRO A 198 5.94 -24.12 15.00
CA PRO A 198 6.11 -25.52 14.62
C PRO A 198 6.11 -25.70 13.09
#